data_AF-A0A4Y2GT35-F1
#
_entry.id   AF-A0A4Y2GT35-F1
#
_cell.length_a   1.000
_cell.length_b   1.000
_cell.length_c   1.000
_cell.angle_alpha   90.00
_cell.angle_beta   90.00
_cell.angle_gamma   90.00
#
_symmetry.space_group_name_H-M   'P 1'
#
loop_
_entity.id
_entity.type
_entity.pdbx_description
1 polymer ?
#
loop_
_entity_poly.entity_id
_entity_poly.type
_entity_poly.pdbx_seq_one_letter_code
_entity_poly.pdbx_strand_id
1 'polypeptide(L)'
;MPKARSKKFKKRSFHGNRHRNSVPKNNVSTASATKLNTLESSDGLEYDFQELKGNRIIDIQTLLGVFSILSCPKCFATGLKLTEDSKEGLCSNFAIVCKCGFMAGFTSTPKENKKCSLNTLLVFGLRLMGRGFSAGMKLLCTLNLPYVCKKTFRIHELKLLEAVKYSCEENMKAASKEVQNFKKTTTCGVSVDGTWQRRGHMSLNGCVSVISIGTGKILDLEVMTQYCKMCEMNIKCDHECSNYKGSSGNMESVGAFRIFERSVMKRELQYTEYYGDGDSKAFLKVKDIYGEDTVTKLECMGHVQKRVGSRLRKFKKKTKGLGGKGKLTDKFIDKLQNYYGIAIRSNAGSIEKMQSAVIAASFTAVLAIETSCMGSVQMGKTVGVDISELYPTKDNIWKKSPGLPNSVMKVIKVTYLELCDKNLLKKCLHGMTQNNNESFNNVLWTILPKETFVQQKTLFLGSYIAVLLFNSGYLGLLPIFNYLKIPIVPLTLKKYMGIDKERVMKSKRQSLPSTKLSRKKQKAKKKIKIS
;
A
#
# COMPACT_ATOMS: atom_id res chain seq x y z
N MET A 1 -53.86 -18.99 -37.59
CA MET A 1 -52.52 -19.63 -37.62
C MET A 1 -51.74 -18.98 -38.77
N PRO A 2 -50.44 -18.62 -38.69
CA PRO A 2 -49.35 -19.13 -37.85
C PRO A 2 -48.56 -18.08 -37.05
N LYS A 3 -47.66 -18.58 -36.20
CA LYS A 3 -46.75 -17.90 -35.26
C LYS A 3 -45.61 -17.16 -35.99
N ALA A 4 -45.43 -15.86 -35.70
CA ALA A 4 -44.21 -15.14 -36.07
C ALA A 4 -43.08 -15.44 -35.07
N ARG A 5 -42.04 -16.12 -35.57
CA ARG A 5 -40.84 -16.55 -34.83
C ARG A 5 -40.05 -15.35 -34.25
N SER A 6 -39.76 -15.39 -32.96
CA SER A 6 -38.73 -14.56 -32.34
C SER A 6 -37.34 -14.91 -32.91
N LYS A 7 -36.69 -13.98 -33.61
CA LYS A 7 -35.27 -14.11 -34.00
C LYS A 7 -34.40 -13.99 -32.73
N LYS A 8 -33.92 -15.13 -32.22
CA LYS A 8 -32.79 -15.18 -31.27
C LYS A 8 -31.55 -14.66 -31.96
N PHE A 9 -31.04 -13.51 -31.54
CA PHE A 9 -29.68 -13.10 -31.90
C PHE A 9 -28.68 -14.06 -31.24
N LYS A 10 -27.97 -14.86 -32.06
CA LYS A 10 -26.81 -15.65 -31.62
C LYS A 10 -25.78 -14.68 -31.02
N LYS A 11 -25.50 -14.81 -29.71
CA LYS A 11 -24.32 -14.20 -29.10
C LYS A 11 -23.09 -14.76 -29.82
N ARG A 12 -22.29 -13.90 -30.46
CA ARG A 12 -20.97 -14.27 -30.97
C ARG A 12 -20.15 -14.78 -29.78
N SER A 13 -19.67 -16.03 -29.88
CA SER A 13 -18.66 -16.57 -28.98
C SER A 13 -17.36 -15.80 -29.21
N PHE A 14 -16.99 -14.96 -28.25
CA PHE A 14 -15.68 -14.33 -28.23
C PHE A 14 -14.63 -15.43 -28.03
N HIS A 15 -13.96 -15.82 -29.11
CA HIS A 15 -12.77 -16.66 -29.04
C HIS A 15 -11.62 -15.77 -28.58
N GLY A 16 -11.36 -15.79 -27.27
CA GLY A 16 -10.21 -15.12 -26.70
C GLY A 16 -8.92 -15.62 -27.37
N ASN A 17 -7.96 -14.70 -27.55
CA ASN A 17 -6.66 -15.01 -28.13
C ASN A 17 -6.02 -16.22 -27.44
N ARG A 18 -5.75 -17.24 -28.25
CA ARG A 18 -5.25 -18.57 -27.87
C ARG A 18 -3.75 -18.55 -27.56
N HIS A 19 -3.30 -17.63 -26.71
CA HIS A 19 -1.95 -17.64 -26.14
C HIS A 19 -2.03 -17.74 -24.62
N ARG A 20 -2.06 -19.01 -24.19
CA ARG A 20 -1.62 -19.60 -22.91
C ARG A 20 -1.87 -18.78 -21.64
N ASN A 21 -2.80 -19.30 -20.86
CA ASN A 21 -2.67 -19.42 -19.41
C ASN A 21 -1.29 -20.00 -19.07
N SER A 22 -0.31 -19.14 -18.81
CA SER A 22 0.83 -19.50 -17.98
C SER A 22 0.77 -18.65 -16.72
N VAL A 23 0.70 -19.34 -15.60
CA VAL A 23 1.11 -18.83 -14.28
C VAL A 23 2.37 -17.98 -14.50
N PRO A 24 2.52 -16.78 -13.90
CA PRO A 24 3.78 -16.08 -13.96
C PRO A 24 4.84 -16.97 -13.30
N LYS A 25 5.62 -17.69 -14.11
CA LYS A 25 6.86 -18.32 -13.66
C LYS A 25 7.79 -17.15 -13.37
N ASN A 26 7.98 -16.86 -12.10
CA ASN A 26 8.95 -15.88 -11.62
C ASN A 26 10.38 -16.36 -11.98
N ASN A 27 10.82 -16.09 -13.21
CA ASN A 27 12.21 -16.03 -13.62
C ASN A 27 12.27 -15.12 -14.85
N VAL A 28 12.73 -13.87 -14.67
CA VAL A 28 13.02 -12.93 -15.77
C VAL A 28 14.39 -13.26 -16.40
N SER A 29 14.64 -14.55 -16.62
CA SER A 29 15.82 -15.06 -17.31
C SER A 29 15.29 -16.11 -18.27
N THR A 30 15.09 -15.74 -19.53
CA THR A 30 14.50 -16.60 -20.56
C THR A 30 15.57 -17.12 -21.50
N ALA A 31 16.42 -17.99 -20.96
CA ALA A 31 17.09 -18.97 -21.81
C ALA A 31 16.14 -20.17 -21.94
N SER A 32 15.73 -20.50 -23.16
CA SER A 32 14.97 -21.72 -23.41
C SER A 32 15.85 -22.94 -23.12
N ALA A 33 15.25 -24.10 -22.85
CA ALA A 33 15.99 -25.35 -22.70
C ALA A 33 16.93 -25.57 -23.91
N THR A 34 16.46 -25.26 -25.12
CA THR A 34 17.25 -25.28 -26.36
C THR A 34 18.52 -24.42 -26.31
N LYS A 35 18.52 -23.28 -25.60
CA LYS A 35 19.67 -22.37 -25.48
C LYS A 35 20.63 -22.77 -24.35
N LEU A 36 20.14 -23.47 -23.33
CA LEU A 36 20.94 -23.92 -22.20
C LEU A 36 21.56 -25.29 -22.45
N ASN A 37 20.89 -26.15 -23.21
CA ASN A 37 21.37 -27.48 -23.57
C ASN A 37 22.53 -27.44 -24.60
N THR A 38 22.81 -26.29 -25.21
CA THR A 38 23.96 -26.06 -26.10
C THR A 38 25.19 -25.53 -25.38
N LEU A 39 25.10 -25.22 -24.09
CA LEU A 39 26.27 -25.01 -23.25
C LEU A 39 26.78 -26.41 -22.91
N GLU A 40 27.99 -26.77 -23.36
CA GLU A 40 28.67 -27.97 -22.89
C GLU A 40 28.59 -27.99 -21.36
N SER A 41 28.06 -29.08 -20.80
CA SER A 41 28.09 -29.27 -19.36
C SER A 41 29.56 -29.22 -18.96
N SER A 42 29.92 -28.26 -18.13
CA SER A 42 31.20 -28.29 -17.42
C SER A 42 31.13 -29.41 -16.37
N ASP A 43 30.93 -30.65 -16.81
CA ASP A 43 30.92 -31.88 -16.01
C ASP A 43 32.33 -32.24 -15.51
N GLY A 44 33.32 -31.36 -15.71
CA GLY A 44 34.71 -31.55 -15.30
C GLY A 44 35.19 -30.67 -14.14
N LEU A 45 34.30 -29.98 -13.41
CA LEU A 45 34.71 -29.38 -12.12
C LEU A 45 34.56 -30.42 -11.01
N GLU A 46 35.53 -31.32 -10.90
CA GLU A 46 35.78 -32.04 -9.66
C GLU A 46 36.04 -31.01 -8.55
N TYR A 47 35.01 -30.69 -7.79
CA TYR A 47 35.18 -29.92 -6.56
C TYR A 47 35.84 -30.84 -5.54
N ASP A 48 37.12 -30.61 -5.28
CA ASP A 48 37.78 -31.18 -4.12
C ASP A 48 37.06 -30.68 -2.85
N PHE A 49 36.23 -31.55 -2.26
CA PHE A 49 35.46 -31.28 -1.05
C PHE A 49 36.35 -31.24 0.22
N GLN A 50 37.66 -31.43 0.11
CA GLN A 50 38.56 -31.47 1.27
C GLN A 50 38.98 -30.08 1.79
N GLU A 51 38.88 -29.02 0.97
CA GLU A 51 39.35 -27.67 1.35
C GLU A 51 38.17 -26.73 1.70
N LEU A 52 38.21 -26.12 2.89
CA LEU A 52 37.16 -25.22 3.37
C LEU A 52 37.14 -23.92 2.54
N LYS A 53 36.30 -23.89 1.50
CA LYS A 53 36.19 -22.79 0.52
C LYS A 53 34.86 -22.01 0.62
N GLY A 54 34.87 -20.80 0.08
CA GLY A 54 33.71 -19.91 -0.06
C GLY A 54 33.46 -18.99 1.13
N ASN A 55 32.45 -18.12 1.02
CA ASN A 55 32.22 -17.07 2.03
C ASN A 55 31.33 -17.58 3.16
N ARG A 56 31.56 -17.09 4.38
CA ARG A 56 30.73 -17.35 5.56
C ARG A 56 30.48 -16.05 6.31
N ILE A 57 29.30 -15.93 6.92
CA ILE A 57 28.97 -14.82 7.81
C ILE A 57 29.31 -15.28 9.23
N ILE A 58 30.27 -14.60 9.85
CA ILE A 58 30.70 -14.85 11.23
C ILE A 58 30.40 -13.62 12.08
N ASP A 59 29.78 -13.83 13.24
CA ASP A 59 29.56 -12.80 14.25
C ASP A 59 30.88 -12.39 14.91
N ILE A 60 31.06 -11.10 15.19
CA ILE A 60 32.32 -10.59 15.72
C ILE A 60 32.64 -11.17 17.10
N GLN A 61 31.65 -11.40 17.97
CA GLN A 61 31.92 -12.00 19.29
C GLN A 61 32.35 -13.47 19.16
N THR A 62 31.77 -14.18 18.21
CA THR A 62 32.23 -15.54 17.87
C THR A 62 33.68 -15.51 17.41
N LEU A 63 34.02 -14.59 16.50
CA LEU A 63 35.37 -14.46 15.97
C LEU A 63 36.39 -14.08 17.07
N LEU A 64 36.03 -13.19 17.99
CA LEU A 64 36.87 -12.86 19.14
C LEU A 64 37.11 -14.08 20.04
N GLY A 65 36.09 -14.91 20.25
CA GLY A 65 36.23 -16.19 20.95
C GLY A 65 37.23 -17.13 20.26
N VAL A 66 37.21 -17.19 18.94
CA VAL A 66 38.20 -17.97 18.16
C VAL A 66 39.61 -17.42 18.34
N PHE A 67 39.80 -16.10 18.31
CA PHE A 67 41.10 -15.46 18.53
C PHE A 67 41.66 -15.66 19.95
N SER A 68 40.84 -16.06 20.92
CA SER A 68 41.35 -16.47 22.24
C SER A 68 42.08 -17.82 22.21
N ILE A 69 41.93 -18.59 21.13
CA ILE A 69 42.48 -19.94 20.93
C ILE A 69 43.42 -19.94 19.70
N LEU A 70 44.44 -19.07 19.72
CA LEU A 70 45.46 -19.02 18.65
C LEU A 70 46.49 -20.15 18.75
N SER A 71 46.69 -20.70 19.94
CA SER A 71 47.52 -21.87 20.21
C SER A 71 46.70 -22.96 20.90
N CYS A 72 47.10 -24.21 20.71
CA CYS A 72 46.46 -25.34 21.35
C CYS A 72 46.57 -25.22 22.88
N PRO A 73 45.45 -25.19 23.64
CA PRO A 73 45.53 -25.09 25.10
C PRO A 73 46.19 -26.29 25.77
N LYS A 74 46.20 -27.46 25.11
CA LYS A 74 46.80 -28.70 25.63
C LYS A 74 48.31 -28.82 25.40
N CYS A 75 48.80 -28.51 24.20
CA CYS A 75 50.20 -28.75 23.81
C CYS A 75 50.92 -27.50 23.27
N PHE A 76 50.27 -26.34 23.33
CA PHE A 76 50.78 -25.04 22.88
C PHE A 76 51.16 -24.96 21.40
N ALA A 77 50.89 -26.00 20.61
CA ALA A 77 51.11 -26.00 19.16
C ALA A 77 50.28 -24.91 18.48
N THR A 78 50.92 -24.20 17.57
CA THR A 78 50.27 -23.25 16.64
C THR A 78 49.79 -23.99 15.39
N GLY A 79 49.06 -23.29 14.52
CA GLY A 79 48.55 -23.88 13.26
C GLY A 79 47.39 -24.85 13.47
N LEU A 80 46.44 -24.48 14.35
CA LEU A 80 45.20 -25.24 14.54
C LEU A 80 44.39 -25.29 13.24
N LYS A 81 43.80 -26.46 12.93
CA LYS A 81 43.00 -26.66 11.73
C LYS A 81 41.55 -26.25 11.99
N LEU A 82 41.01 -25.39 11.13
CA LEU A 82 39.58 -25.10 11.10
C LEU A 82 38.85 -26.13 10.24
N THR A 83 37.74 -26.64 10.75
CA THR A 83 36.85 -27.58 10.06
C THR A 83 35.40 -27.10 10.16
N GLU A 84 34.56 -27.45 9.18
CA GLU A 84 33.14 -27.13 9.17
C GLU A 84 32.32 -28.42 9.24
N ASP A 85 31.75 -28.70 10.41
CA ASP A 85 31.06 -29.97 10.69
C ASP A 85 29.69 -30.03 9.98
N SER A 86 28.99 -28.91 9.90
CA SER A 86 27.66 -28.86 9.29
C SER A 86 27.20 -27.43 8.97
N LYS A 87 26.23 -27.33 8.05
CA LYS A 87 25.64 -26.09 7.58
C LYS A 87 24.11 -26.16 7.57
N GLU A 88 23.47 -25.11 8.06
CA GLU A 88 22.03 -24.88 7.91
C GLU A 88 21.79 -23.46 7.36
N GLY A 89 21.62 -23.36 6.04
CA GLY A 89 21.53 -22.04 5.40
C GLY A 89 22.80 -21.25 5.64
N LEU A 90 22.66 -20.00 6.13
CA LEU A 90 23.77 -19.12 6.44
C LEU A 90 24.52 -19.47 7.73
N CYS A 91 24.03 -20.44 8.49
CA CYS A 91 24.57 -20.77 9.80
C CYS A 91 25.47 -22.00 9.69
N SER A 92 26.72 -21.87 10.13
CA SER A 92 27.72 -22.94 10.04
C SER A 92 28.16 -23.36 11.44
N ASN A 93 28.41 -24.65 11.62
CA ASN A 93 29.04 -25.21 12.82
C ASN A 93 30.48 -25.54 12.45
N PHE A 94 31.42 -25.02 13.23
CA PHE A 94 32.84 -25.17 13.01
C PHE A 94 33.49 -25.86 14.19
N ALA A 95 34.65 -26.46 13.95
CA ALA A 95 35.54 -26.94 14.99
C ALA A 95 36.99 -26.54 14.70
N ILE A 96 37.69 -26.11 15.75
CA ILE A 96 39.14 -25.92 15.76
C ILE A 96 39.75 -27.22 16.28
N VAL A 97 40.66 -27.81 15.52
CA VAL A 97 41.25 -29.12 15.80
C VAL A 97 42.77 -29.03 15.86
N CYS A 98 43.37 -29.62 16.89
CA CYS A 98 44.81 -29.81 17.01
C CYS A 98 45.19 -31.28 16.76
N LYS A 99 46.40 -31.53 16.27
CA LYS A 99 46.96 -32.89 16.08
C LYS A 99 47.05 -33.69 17.39
N CYS A 100 47.15 -33.03 18.55
CA CYS A 100 47.16 -33.70 19.86
C CYS A 100 45.77 -34.17 20.34
N GLY A 101 44.73 -34.03 19.51
CA GLY A 101 43.36 -34.40 19.85
C GLY A 101 42.57 -33.32 20.61
N PHE A 102 43.09 -32.10 20.74
CA PHE A 102 42.27 -30.96 21.19
C PHE A 102 41.24 -30.60 20.11
N MET A 103 39.99 -30.37 20.53
CA MET A 103 38.90 -29.94 19.67
C MET A 103 38.03 -28.92 20.40
N ALA A 104 37.72 -27.80 19.75
CA ALA A 104 36.79 -26.79 20.25
C ALA A 104 35.76 -26.44 19.17
N GLY A 105 34.51 -26.78 19.42
CA GLY A 105 33.39 -26.48 18.53
C GLY A 105 32.83 -25.07 18.78
N PHE A 106 32.47 -24.38 17.71
CA PHE A 106 31.81 -23.08 17.76
C PHE A 106 30.86 -22.90 16.57
N THR A 107 30.02 -21.87 16.60
CA THR A 107 29.01 -21.63 15.56
C THR A 107 29.21 -20.27 14.94
N SER A 108 29.02 -20.14 13.63
CA SER A 108 29.30 -18.91 12.89
C SER A 108 28.59 -17.68 13.47
N THR A 109 27.42 -17.87 14.07
CA THR A 109 26.72 -16.84 14.84
C THR A 109 26.16 -17.45 16.14
N PRO A 110 25.96 -16.66 17.20
CA PRO A 110 25.39 -17.16 18.45
C PRO A 110 24.04 -17.86 18.22
N LYS A 111 23.88 -19.02 18.86
CA LYS A 111 22.62 -19.77 18.85
C LYS A 111 21.84 -19.48 20.13
N GLU A 112 20.63 -18.98 20.00
CA GLU A 112 19.67 -18.97 21.10
C GLU A 112 18.77 -20.20 20.99
N ASN A 113 18.68 -21.01 22.06
CA ASN A 113 17.94 -22.28 22.08
C ASN A 113 18.32 -23.23 20.92
N LYS A 114 19.62 -23.38 20.66
CA LYS A 114 20.19 -24.20 19.56
C LYS A 114 19.82 -23.74 18.15
N LYS A 115 19.21 -22.55 17.97
CA LYS A 115 18.79 -22.04 16.66
C LYS A 115 19.49 -20.73 16.32
N CYS A 116 19.98 -20.65 15.09
CA CYS A 116 20.61 -19.46 14.54
C CYS A 116 19.55 -18.49 13.98
N SER A 117 19.63 -17.22 14.37
CA SER A 117 18.67 -16.18 13.98
C SER A 117 18.92 -15.63 12.58
N LEU A 118 20.13 -15.81 12.01
CA LEU A 118 20.56 -15.21 10.75
C LEU A 118 19.67 -15.59 9.56
N ASN A 119 19.26 -16.85 9.44
CA ASN A 119 18.31 -17.28 8.41
C ASN A 119 16.95 -16.57 8.56
N THR A 120 16.49 -16.34 9.80
CA THR A 120 15.26 -15.60 10.07
C THR A 120 15.39 -14.14 9.63
N LEU A 121 16.53 -13.50 9.95
CA LEU A 121 16.81 -12.11 9.58
C LEU A 121 16.93 -11.93 8.06
N LEU A 122 17.55 -12.88 7.35
CA LEU A 122 17.58 -12.89 5.89
C LEU A 122 16.17 -12.92 5.31
N VAL A 123 15.31 -13.84 5.77
CA VAL A 123 13.92 -13.94 5.30
C VAL A 123 13.17 -12.65 5.61
N PHE A 124 13.33 -12.09 6.80
CA PHE A 124 12.68 -10.85 7.20
C PHE A 124 13.12 -9.67 6.33
N GLY A 125 14.43 -9.50 6.11
CA GLY A 125 14.99 -8.46 5.23
C GLY A 125 14.48 -8.57 3.79
N LEU A 126 14.46 -9.77 3.23
CA LEU A 126 13.90 -10.01 1.89
C LEU A 126 12.42 -9.62 1.82
N ARG A 127 11.63 -9.94 2.85
CA ARG A 127 10.21 -9.59 2.90
C ARG A 127 9.99 -8.09 3.03
N LEU A 128 10.79 -7.37 3.82
CA LEU A 128 10.76 -5.90 3.90
C LEU A 128 11.02 -5.24 2.54
N MET A 129 11.85 -5.85 1.69
CA MET A 129 12.16 -5.39 0.34
C MET A 129 11.13 -5.82 -0.73
N GLY A 130 10.05 -6.50 -0.34
CA GLY A 130 9.08 -7.09 -1.26
C GLY A 130 9.64 -8.22 -2.14
N ARG A 131 10.66 -8.91 -1.63
CA ARG A 131 11.34 -10.03 -2.28
C ARG A 131 11.05 -11.34 -1.55
N GLY A 132 11.33 -12.45 -2.23
CA GLY A 132 11.12 -13.81 -1.70
C GLY A 132 12.27 -14.72 -2.05
N PHE A 133 12.07 -16.03 -1.84
CA PHE A 133 13.08 -17.07 -2.00
C PHE A 133 13.97 -16.92 -3.24
N SER A 134 13.39 -16.81 -4.44
CA SER A 134 14.18 -16.74 -5.68
C SER A 134 15.14 -15.56 -5.75
N ALA A 135 14.76 -14.40 -5.18
CA ALA A 135 15.63 -13.24 -5.12
C ALA A 135 16.72 -13.40 -4.04
N GLY A 136 16.36 -14.00 -2.90
CA GLY A 136 17.33 -14.39 -1.87
C GLY A 136 18.37 -15.36 -2.40
N MET A 137 17.94 -16.37 -3.17
CA MET A 137 18.84 -17.33 -3.80
C MET A 137 19.86 -16.63 -4.70
N LYS A 138 19.39 -15.75 -5.60
CA LYS A 138 20.28 -14.96 -6.47
C LYS A 138 21.29 -14.14 -5.66
N LEU A 139 20.82 -13.43 -4.63
CA LEU A 139 21.68 -12.65 -3.74
C LEU A 139 22.78 -13.51 -3.10
N LEU A 140 22.41 -14.65 -2.52
CA LEU A 140 23.36 -15.52 -1.83
C LEU A 140 24.37 -16.15 -2.80
N CYS A 141 23.92 -16.59 -3.97
CA CYS A 141 24.81 -17.10 -5.03
C CYS A 141 25.81 -16.03 -5.48
N THR A 142 25.35 -14.80 -5.73
CA THR A 142 26.23 -13.69 -6.15
C THR A 142 27.28 -13.36 -5.09
N LEU A 143 26.96 -13.53 -3.81
CA LEU A 143 27.89 -13.30 -2.70
C LEU A 143 28.76 -14.51 -2.35
N ASN A 144 28.64 -15.63 -3.08
CA ASN A 144 29.31 -16.89 -2.79
C ASN A 144 29.04 -17.40 -1.36
N LEU A 145 27.81 -17.21 -0.87
CA LEU A 145 27.35 -17.62 0.45
C LEU A 145 26.56 -18.94 0.39
N PRO A 146 26.53 -19.72 1.50
CA PRO A 146 25.69 -20.89 1.63
C PRO A 146 24.21 -20.63 1.34
N TYR A 147 23.57 -21.61 0.72
CA TYR A 147 22.19 -21.50 0.26
C TYR A 147 21.21 -21.83 1.39
N VAL A 148 20.19 -20.99 1.58
CA VAL A 148 19.00 -21.38 2.35
C VAL A 148 18.08 -22.15 1.42
N CYS A 149 17.77 -23.41 1.72
CA CYS A 149 16.85 -24.18 0.88
C CYS A 149 15.40 -23.68 1.02
N LYS A 150 14.55 -23.99 0.04
CA LYS A 150 13.15 -23.51 -0.01
C LYS A 150 12.34 -23.94 1.23
N LYS A 151 12.60 -25.14 1.74
CA LYS A 151 11.94 -25.68 2.95
C LYS A 151 12.32 -24.84 4.18
N THR A 152 13.61 -24.60 4.41
CA THR A 152 14.10 -23.78 5.52
C THR A 152 13.59 -22.35 5.42
N PHE A 153 13.63 -21.74 4.22
CA PHE A 153 13.04 -20.41 3.98
C PHE A 153 11.59 -20.34 4.43
N ARG A 154 10.78 -21.35 4.09
CA ARG A 154 9.37 -21.40 4.44
C ARG A 154 9.15 -21.56 5.95
N ILE A 155 9.97 -22.35 6.64
CA ILE A 155 9.92 -22.49 8.09
C ILE A 155 10.15 -21.15 8.78
N HIS A 156 11.19 -20.41 8.38
CA HIS A 156 11.47 -19.09 8.93
C HIS A 156 10.39 -18.06 8.58
N GLU A 157 9.78 -18.14 7.39
CA GLU A 157 8.66 -17.29 7.03
C GLU A 157 7.44 -17.51 7.94
N LEU A 158 7.12 -18.77 8.28
CA LEU A 158 6.02 -19.09 9.19
C LEU A 158 6.31 -18.62 10.62
N LYS A 159 7.55 -18.82 11.10
CA LYS A 159 8.02 -18.28 12.39
C LYS A 159 7.89 -16.76 12.45
N LEU A 160 8.24 -16.06 11.37
CA LEU A 160 8.07 -14.61 11.27
C LEU A 160 6.60 -14.20 11.27
N LEU A 161 5.74 -14.93 10.56
CA LEU A 161 4.31 -14.61 10.50
C LEU A 161 3.68 -14.58 11.90
N GLU A 162 4.03 -15.52 12.77
CA GLU A 162 3.54 -15.56 14.15
C GLU A 162 3.98 -14.31 14.94
N ALA A 163 5.27 -14.01 14.93
CA ALA A 163 5.84 -12.85 15.64
C ALA A 163 5.28 -11.51 15.14
N VAL A 164 5.16 -11.36 13.81
CA VAL A 164 4.62 -10.15 13.18
C VAL A 164 3.12 -10.03 13.47
N LYS A 165 2.36 -11.13 13.45
CA LYS A 165 0.94 -11.11 13.78
C LYS A 165 0.72 -10.65 15.22
N TYR A 166 1.47 -11.19 16.18
CA TYR A 166 1.43 -10.75 17.58
C TYR A 166 1.75 -9.24 17.70
N SER A 167 2.87 -8.82 17.12
CA SER A 167 3.32 -7.42 17.18
C SER A 167 2.32 -6.45 16.54
N CYS A 168 1.71 -6.85 15.42
CA CYS A 168 0.69 -6.08 14.70
C CYS A 168 -0.59 -5.92 15.53
N GLU A 169 -1.03 -6.98 16.19
CA GLU A 169 -2.23 -6.95 17.03
C GLU A 169 -2.05 -6.01 18.23
N GLU A 170 -0.91 -6.07 18.91
CA GLU A 170 -0.58 -5.15 20.00
C GLU A 170 -0.43 -3.70 19.50
N ASN A 171 0.14 -3.50 18.31
CA ASN A 171 0.23 -2.18 17.69
C ASN A 171 -1.14 -1.56 17.40
N MET A 172 -2.08 -2.35 16.87
CA MET A 172 -3.45 -1.89 16.58
C MET A 172 -4.26 -1.64 17.85
N LYS A 173 -4.05 -2.41 18.92
CA LYS A 173 -4.61 -2.12 20.26
C LYS A 173 -4.05 -0.81 20.82
N ALA A 174 -2.74 -0.58 20.74
CA ALA A 174 -2.13 0.67 21.18
C ALA A 174 -2.67 1.87 20.39
N ALA A 175 -2.83 1.75 19.06
CA ALA A 175 -3.45 2.77 18.23
C ALA A 175 -4.90 3.08 18.64
N SER A 176 -5.65 2.07 19.08
CA SER A 176 -7.02 2.22 19.58
C SER A 176 -7.05 2.97 20.92
N LYS A 177 -6.15 2.61 21.85
CA LYS A 177 -5.98 3.33 23.13
C LYS A 177 -5.58 4.79 22.93
N GLU A 178 -4.73 5.09 21.95
CA GLU A 178 -4.39 6.48 21.60
C GLU A 178 -5.62 7.29 21.16
N VAL A 179 -6.55 6.67 20.41
CA VAL A 179 -7.80 7.33 20.02
C VAL A 179 -8.66 7.62 21.25
N GLN A 180 -8.80 6.66 22.16
CA GLN A 180 -9.54 6.84 23.41
C GLN A 180 -8.92 7.96 24.26
N ASN A 181 -7.60 7.99 24.40
CA ASN A 181 -6.90 9.02 25.17
C ASN A 181 -7.04 10.42 24.55
N PHE A 182 -7.00 10.51 23.22
CA PHE A 182 -7.12 11.78 22.51
C PHE A 182 -8.54 12.36 22.58
N LYS A 183 -9.57 11.51 22.46
CA LYS A 183 -10.97 11.96 22.44
C LYS A 183 -11.69 11.88 23.79
N LYS A 184 -11.15 11.12 24.74
CA LYS A 184 -11.83 10.70 25.98
C LYS A 184 -13.17 9.99 25.72
N THR A 185 -13.24 9.21 24.64
CA THR A 185 -14.45 8.48 24.21
C THR A 185 -14.11 7.07 23.71
N THR A 186 -15.09 6.17 23.78
CA THR A 186 -15.04 4.82 23.20
C THR A 186 -15.59 4.76 21.77
N THR A 187 -15.86 5.92 21.17
CA THR A 187 -16.37 6.05 19.79
C THR A 187 -15.39 6.83 18.92
N CYS A 188 -15.27 6.45 17.65
CA CYS A 188 -14.45 7.20 16.71
C CYS A 188 -14.93 7.12 15.25
N GLY A 189 -14.53 8.14 14.50
CA GLY A 189 -14.69 8.17 13.05
C GLY A 189 -13.53 7.50 12.35
N VAL A 190 -13.86 6.69 11.35
CA VAL A 190 -12.89 5.86 10.62
C VAL A 190 -13.09 5.96 9.12
N SER A 191 -11.98 5.91 8.39
CA SER A 191 -12.02 5.64 6.96
C SER A 191 -11.83 4.16 6.68
N VAL A 192 -12.66 3.63 5.79
CA VAL A 192 -12.60 2.23 5.34
C VAL A 192 -12.22 2.20 3.86
N ASP A 193 -11.25 1.36 3.51
CA ASP A 193 -10.80 1.21 2.12
C ASP A 193 -10.38 -0.24 1.84
N GLY A 194 -10.88 -0.77 0.72
CA GLY A 194 -10.47 -2.05 0.17
C GLY A 194 -9.41 -1.89 -0.92
N THR A 195 -8.41 -2.77 -0.90
CA THR A 195 -7.35 -2.79 -1.92
C THR A 195 -7.00 -4.20 -2.35
N TRP A 196 -6.62 -4.36 -3.62
CA TRP A 196 -6.39 -5.67 -4.24
C TRP A 196 -4.98 -5.81 -4.79
N GLN A 197 -4.44 -7.03 -4.71
CA GLN A 197 -3.08 -7.32 -5.20
C GLN A 197 -2.98 -7.11 -6.71
N ARG A 198 -4.03 -7.47 -7.47
CA ARG A 198 -4.11 -7.21 -8.92
C ARG A 198 -5.16 -6.14 -9.20
N ARG A 199 -4.92 -5.31 -10.21
CA ARG A 199 -5.93 -4.35 -10.66
C ARG A 199 -7.08 -5.09 -11.36
N GLY A 200 -8.31 -4.62 -11.13
CA GLY A 200 -9.53 -5.16 -11.74
C GLY A 200 -10.24 -6.21 -10.89
N HIS A 201 -11.43 -6.60 -11.31
CA HIS A 201 -12.35 -7.49 -10.56
C HIS A 201 -11.95 -8.98 -10.56
N MET A 202 -10.69 -9.31 -10.86
CA MET A 202 -10.19 -10.69 -10.94
C MET A 202 -9.09 -10.98 -9.91
N SER A 203 -8.89 -10.11 -8.93
CA SER A 203 -7.88 -10.36 -7.91
C SER A 203 -8.36 -11.39 -6.90
N LEU A 204 -7.53 -12.40 -6.66
CA LEU A 204 -7.76 -13.45 -5.66
C LEU A 204 -7.43 -12.99 -4.24
N ASN A 205 -6.64 -11.93 -4.10
CA ASN A 205 -6.13 -11.42 -2.82
C ASN A 205 -6.58 -9.97 -2.62
N GLY A 206 -7.16 -9.68 -1.46
CA GLY A 206 -7.63 -8.37 -1.07
C GLY A 206 -7.28 -8.06 0.39
N CYS A 207 -7.28 -6.78 0.73
CA CYS A 207 -7.04 -6.29 2.06
C CYS A 207 -8.00 -5.13 2.33
N VAL A 208 -8.68 -5.15 3.47
CA VAL A 208 -9.56 -4.07 3.91
C VAL A 208 -8.99 -3.49 5.19
N SER A 209 -8.78 -2.18 5.22
CA SER A 209 -8.23 -1.49 6.39
C SER A 209 -9.21 -0.48 6.94
N VAL A 210 -9.20 -0.33 8.27
CA VAL A 210 -9.89 0.75 8.98
C VAL A 210 -8.85 1.65 9.62
N ILE A 211 -8.88 2.93 9.25
CA ILE A 211 -7.95 3.96 9.72
C ILE A 211 -8.72 5.01 10.50
N SER A 212 -8.25 5.35 11.71
CA SER A 212 -8.79 6.44 12.50
C SER A 212 -8.64 7.78 11.78
N ILE A 213 -9.71 8.55 11.68
CA ILE A 213 -9.64 9.91 11.13
C ILE A 213 -8.85 10.84 12.05
N GLY A 214 -8.96 10.65 13.37
CA GLY A 214 -8.30 11.52 14.35
C GLY A 214 -6.79 11.33 14.40
N THR A 215 -6.32 10.08 14.50
CA THR A 215 -4.89 9.78 14.66
C THR A 215 -4.20 9.43 13.34
N GLY A 216 -4.96 9.08 12.31
CA GLY A 216 -4.43 8.61 11.03
C GLY A 216 -3.78 7.22 11.08
N LYS A 217 -3.92 6.49 12.19
CA LYS A 217 -3.39 5.13 12.38
C LYS A 217 -4.42 4.06 12.02
N ILE A 218 -3.93 2.93 11.54
CA ILE A 218 -4.72 1.72 11.30
C ILE A 218 -5.16 1.15 12.64
N LEU A 219 -6.47 0.95 12.78
CA LEU A 219 -7.10 0.34 13.95
C LEU A 219 -7.38 -1.15 13.75
N ASP A 220 -7.69 -1.57 12.53
CA ASP A 220 -7.90 -2.98 12.20
C ASP A 220 -7.65 -3.25 10.71
N LEU A 221 -7.41 -4.53 10.39
CA LEU A 221 -7.11 -5.03 9.07
C LEU A 221 -7.75 -6.40 8.82
N GLU A 222 -8.46 -6.55 7.71
CA GLU A 222 -8.95 -7.83 7.21
C GLU A 222 -8.23 -8.21 5.91
N VAL A 223 -7.37 -9.21 6.00
CA VAL A 223 -6.67 -9.79 4.84
C VAL A 223 -7.48 -10.95 4.31
N MET A 224 -7.84 -10.93 3.02
CA MET A 224 -8.67 -11.96 2.39
C MET A 224 -7.99 -12.58 1.18
N THR A 225 -8.15 -13.90 1.05
CA THR A 225 -7.76 -14.64 -0.14
C THR A 225 -8.84 -15.64 -0.54
N GLN A 226 -9.03 -15.80 -1.84
CA GLN A 226 -9.86 -16.84 -2.47
C GLN A 226 -9.01 -18.03 -2.94
N TYR A 227 -7.69 -17.91 -2.83
CA TYR A 227 -6.78 -18.87 -3.40
C TYR A 227 -6.22 -19.77 -2.32
N CYS A 228 -6.32 -21.09 -2.55
CA CYS A 228 -5.57 -22.08 -1.82
C CYS A 228 -4.85 -23.00 -2.81
N LYS A 229 -3.53 -23.16 -2.63
CA LYS A 229 -2.73 -24.03 -3.50
C LYS A 229 -3.13 -25.49 -3.39
N MET A 230 -3.43 -25.96 -2.18
CA MET A 230 -3.80 -27.36 -1.94
C MET A 230 -5.15 -27.68 -2.58
N CYS A 231 -6.14 -26.80 -2.45
CA CYS A 231 -7.42 -26.92 -3.16
C CYS A 231 -7.27 -26.85 -4.68
N GLU A 232 -6.45 -25.93 -5.21
CA GLU A 232 -6.19 -25.87 -6.66
C GLU A 232 -5.58 -27.18 -7.19
N MET A 233 -4.76 -27.85 -6.37
CA MET A 233 -4.14 -29.13 -6.72
C MET A 233 -5.03 -30.35 -6.41
N ASN A 234 -6.26 -30.15 -5.92
CA ASN A 234 -7.15 -31.23 -5.45
C ASN A 234 -6.50 -32.18 -4.43
N ILE A 235 -5.58 -31.67 -3.60
CA ILE A 235 -4.95 -32.46 -2.54
C ILE A 235 -5.91 -32.52 -1.36
N LYS A 236 -6.38 -33.73 -1.03
CA LYS A 236 -7.18 -33.99 0.18
C LYS A 236 -6.25 -34.01 1.40
N CYS A 237 -6.13 -32.87 2.07
CA CYS A 237 -5.42 -32.77 3.34
C CYS A 237 -6.11 -31.75 4.25
N ASP A 238 -5.94 -31.91 5.56
CA ASP A 238 -6.29 -30.87 6.51
C ASP A 238 -5.33 -29.68 6.32
N HIS A 239 -5.86 -28.52 5.95
CA HIS A 239 -5.08 -27.33 5.68
C HIS A 239 -5.89 -26.05 5.88
N GLU A 240 -5.20 -24.96 6.22
CA GLU A 240 -5.82 -23.63 6.28
C GLU A 240 -6.14 -23.14 4.86
N CYS A 241 -7.42 -23.19 4.51
CA CYS A 241 -7.93 -22.83 3.20
C CYS A 241 -8.15 -21.31 3.06
N SER A 242 -8.66 -20.89 1.90
CA SER A 242 -9.09 -19.53 1.61
C SER A 242 -10.11 -19.05 2.65
N ASN A 243 -9.86 -17.87 3.23
CA ASN A 243 -10.74 -17.29 4.25
C ASN A 243 -11.89 -16.43 3.67
N TYR A 244 -12.04 -16.44 2.35
CA TYR A 244 -13.12 -15.74 1.65
C TYR A 244 -13.61 -16.52 0.42
N LYS A 245 -14.94 -16.59 0.26
CA LYS A 245 -15.63 -17.12 -0.92
C LYS A 245 -16.58 -16.04 -1.43
N GLY A 246 -16.55 -15.74 -2.73
CA GLY A 246 -17.43 -14.71 -3.33
C GLY A 246 -16.76 -13.99 -4.50
N SER A 247 -17.23 -12.78 -4.84
CA SER A 247 -16.57 -11.94 -5.85
C SER A 247 -15.51 -11.04 -5.19
N SER A 248 -14.45 -10.72 -5.93
CA SER A 248 -13.40 -9.80 -5.47
C SER A 248 -13.95 -8.42 -5.08
N GLY A 249 -14.93 -7.91 -5.83
CA GLY A 249 -15.58 -6.62 -5.57
C GLY A 249 -16.41 -6.58 -4.28
N ASN A 250 -16.81 -7.74 -3.75
CA ASN A 250 -17.55 -7.84 -2.49
C ASN A 250 -16.64 -8.03 -1.26
N MET A 251 -15.33 -8.21 -1.46
CA MET A 251 -14.36 -8.30 -0.37
C MET A 251 -14.40 -7.07 0.53
N GLU A 252 -14.52 -5.85 -0.03
CA GLU A 252 -14.58 -4.62 0.77
C GLU A 252 -15.75 -4.65 1.75
N SER A 253 -16.95 -5.01 1.30
CA SER A 253 -18.14 -5.05 2.14
C SER A 253 -18.05 -6.13 3.23
N VAL A 254 -17.52 -7.30 2.90
CA VAL A 254 -17.32 -8.39 3.88
C VAL A 254 -16.22 -8.05 4.88
N GLY A 255 -15.12 -7.45 4.42
CA GLY A 255 -14.03 -7.04 5.29
C GLY A 255 -14.44 -5.91 6.24
N ALA A 256 -15.18 -4.92 5.74
CA ALA A 256 -15.74 -3.86 6.58
C ALA A 256 -16.65 -4.44 7.66
N PHE A 257 -17.57 -5.33 7.29
CA PHE A 257 -18.43 -6.02 8.24
C PHE A 257 -17.63 -6.76 9.33
N ARG A 258 -16.69 -7.64 8.94
CA ARG A 258 -15.87 -8.42 9.88
C ARG A 258 -15.01 -7.56 10.82
N ILE A 259 -14.61 -6.37 10.37
CA ILE A 259 -13.84 -5.43 11.19
C ILE A 259 -14.76 -4.73 12.21
N PHE A 260 -15.92 -4.23 11.78
CA PHE A 260 -16.86 -3.54 12.66
C PHE A 260 -17.45 -4.50 13.69
N GLU A 261 -17.83 -5.71 13.29
CA GLU A 261 -18.36 -6.76 14.18
C GLU A 261 -17.42 -7.05 15.37
N ARG A 262 -16.10 -7.07 15.13
CA ARG A 262 -15.11 -7.38 16.18
C ARG A 262 -14.52 -6.13 16.85
N SER A 263 -14.91 -4.92 16.47
CA SER A 263 -14.20 -3.71 16.90
C SER A 263 -14.32 -3.49 18.41
N VAL A 264 -15.50 -3.68 18.98
CA VAL A 264 -15.73 -3.47 20.42
C VAL A 264 -14.89 -4.46 21.22
N MET A 265 -14.94 -5.75 20.86
CA MET A 265 -14.21 -6.81 21.57
C MET A 265 -12.69 -6.74 21.39
N LYS A 266 -12.19 -6.41 20.20
CA LYS A 266 -10.73 -6.40 19.93
C LYS A 266 -10.05 -5.07 20.15
N ARG A 267 -10.79 -3.97 20.00
CA ARG A 267 -10.26 -2.60 19.94
C ARG A 267 -10.88 -1.69 20.99
N GLU A 268 -11.88 -2.15 21.74
CA GLU A 268 -12.59 -1.35 22.74
C GLU A 268 -13.13 -0.04 22.14
N LEU A 269 -13.54 -0.10 20.87
CA LEU A 269 -14.00 1.06 20.10
C LEU A 269 -15.23 0.72 19.26
N GLN A 270 -16.22 1.62 19.27
CA GLN A 270 -17.29 1.67 18.29
C GLN A 270 -16.94 2.65 17.17
N TYR A 271 -17.10 2.22 15.93
CA TYR A 271 -16.84 3.04 14.75
C TYR A 271 -18.12 3.75 14.30
N THR A 272 -18.43 4.90 14.88
CA THR A 272 -19.71 5.60 14.70
C THR A 272 -19.77 6.52 13.48
N GLU A 273 -18.62 6.89 12.90
CA GLU A 273 -18.59 7.70 11.67
C GLU A 273 -17.81 6.95 10.58
N TYR A 274 -18.47 6.67 9.47
CA TYR A 274 -17.89 5.97 8.32
C TYR A 274 -17.50 6.96 7.23
N TYR A 275 -16.21 7.12 6.97
CA TYR A 275 -15.68 7.94 5.90
C TYR A 275 -15.36 7.06 4.70
N GLY A 276 -16.19 7.16 3.66
CA GLY A 276 -16.08 6.36 2.44
C GLY A 276 -16.20 7.18 1.16
N ASP A 277 -15.94 6.53 0.03
CA ASP A 277 -16.29 7.08 -1.28
C ASP A 277 -17.69 6.62 -1.70
N GLY A 278 -18.58 7.57 -1.98
CA GLY A 278 -19.81 7.32 -2.72
C GLY A 278 -20.77 6.34 -2.04
N ASP A 279 -21.71 5.80 -2.80
CA ASP A 279 -22.63 4.76 -2.34
C ASP A 279 -21.92 3.42 -2.19
N SER A 280 -21.26 3.28 -1.04
CA SER A 280 -20.55 2.07 -0.65
C SER A 280 -21.54 1.02 -0.15
N LYS A 281 -21.56 -0.14 -0.82
CA LYS A 281 -22.21 -1.36 -0.31
C LYS A 281 -21.65 -1.79 1.03
N ALA A 282 -20.40 -1.41 1.35
CA ALA A 282 -19.78 -1.70 2.63
C ALA A 282 -20.44 -0.91 3.77
N PHE A 283 -20.76 0.38 3.55
CA PHE A 283 -21.51 1.17 4.53
C PHE A 283 -22.86 0.53 4.88
N LEU A 284 -23.63 0.10 3.87
CA LEU A 284 -24.93 -0.54 4.10
C LEU A 284 -24.85 -1.81 4.94
N LYS A 285 -23.69 -2.49 4.97
CA LYS A 285 -23.47 -3.68 5.80
C LYS A 285 -23.12 -3.36 7.25
N VAL A 286 -22.68 -2.13 7.53
CA VAL A 286 -22.23 -1.74 8.87
C VAL A 286 -23.08 -0.65 9.51
N LYS A 287 -24.07 -0.08 8.79
CA LYS A 287 -24.88 1.05 9.28
C LYS A 287 -25.56 0.77 10.62
N ASP A 288 -26.01 -0.46 10.82
CA ASP A 288 -26.78 -0.89 11.99
C ASP A 288 -25.99 -1.86 12.90
N ILE A 289 -24.67 -1.97 12.73
CA ILE A 289 -23.86 -3.03 13.35
C ILE A 289 -23.79 -2.94 14.89
N TYR A 290 -23.99 -1.75 15.46
CA TYR A 290 -24.04 -1.52 16.91
C TYR A 290 -25.46 -1.20 17.41
N GLY A 291 -26.49 -1.37 16.57
CA GLY A 291 -27.85 -0.88 16.78
C GLY A 291 -28.33 -0.01 15.59
N GLU A 292 -29.63 0.27 15.52
CA GLU A 292 -30.26 0.98 14.41
C GLU A 292 -29.63 2.36 14.15
N ASP A 293 -29.18 2.57 12.90
CA ASP A 293 -28.55 3.80 12.39
C ASP A 293 -27.40 4.36 13.26
N THR A 294 -26.71 3.48 13.98
CA THR A 294 -25.60 3.84 14.87
C THR A 294 -24.35 4.34 14.15
N VAL A 295 -24.18 3.99 12.86
CA VAL A 295 -23.04 4.43 12.06
C VAL A 295 -23.47 5.47 11.02
N THR A 296 -22.95 6.68 11.15
CA THR A 296 -23.22 7.79 10.24
C THR A 296 -22.23 7.82 9.08
N LYS A 297 -22.73 7.86 7.84
CA LYS A 297 -21.89 8.00 6.64
C LYS A 297 -21.46 9.45 6.41
N LEU A 298 -20.16 9.66 6.32
CA LEU A 298 -19.50 10.91 5.94
C LEU A 298 -18.71 10.75 4.63
N GLU A 299 -18.45 11.88 3.98
CA GLU A 299 -17.86 11.93 2.65
C GLU A 299 -16.44 12.50 2.67
N CYS A 300 -15.54 11.89 1.91
CA CYS A 300 -14.21 12.44 1.68
C CYS A 300 -14.29 13.66 0.75
N MET A 301 -13.81 14.82 1.18
CA MET A 301 -13.84 16.03 0.35
C MET A 301 -13.08 15.87 -0.97
N GLY A 302 -11.99 15.09 -0.96
CA GLY A 302 -11.24 14.76 -2.16
C GLY A 302 -12.07 13.96 -3.16
N HIS A 303 -12.91 13.04 -2.68
CA HIS A 303 -13.81 12.26 -3.53
C HIS A 303 -14.97 13.11 -4.04
N VAL A 304 -15.59 13.93 -3.20
CA VAL A 304 -16.64 14.87 -3.64
C VAL A 304 -16.11 15.83 -4.69
N GLN A 305 -14.91 16.36 -4.52
CA GLN A 305 -14.22 17.16 -5.54
C GLN A 305 -14.06 16.38 -6.87
N LYS A 306 -13.70 15.11 -6.82
CA LYS A 306 -13.53 14.28 -8.03
C LYS A 306 -14.85 14.10 -8.78
N ARG A 307 -16.01 14.11 -8.11
CA ARG A 307 -17.34 13.95 -8.74
C ARG A 307 -17.62 14.99 -9.83
N VAL A 308 -17.20 16.24 -9.64
CA VAL A 308 -17.34 17.31 -10.64
C VAL A 308 -16.77 16.86 -11.98
N GLY A 309 -15.51 16.44 -12.00
CA GLY A 309 -14.86 16.07 -13.25
C GLY A 309 -15.31 14.72 -13.79
N SER A 310 -15.74 13.79 -12.94
CA SER A 310 -16.38 12.55 -13.42
C SER A 310 -17.67 12.84 -14.17
N ARG A 311 -18.54 13.72 -13.64
CA ARG A 311 -19.78 14.16 -14.29
C ARG A 311 -19.48 14.91 -15.60
N LEU A 312 -18.58 15.90 -15.57
CA LEU A 312 -18.22 16.67 -16.77
C LEU A 312 -17.59 15.81 -17.87
N ARG A 313 -16.73 14.85 -17.53
CA ARG A 313 -16.18 13.89 -18.51
C ARG A 313 -17.25 12.99 -19.10
N LYS A 314 -18.24 12.58 -18.30
CA LYS A 314 -19.39 11.81 -18.77
C LYS A 314 -20.23 12.63 -19.76
N PHE A 315 -20.51 13.90 -19.47
CA PHE A 315 -21.20 14.80 -20.41
C PHE A 315 -20.39 15.02 -21.69
N LYS A 316 -19.10 15.32 -21.57
CA LYS A 316 -18.17 15.44 -22.72
C LYS A 316 -18.20 14.21 -23.63
N LYS A 317 -18.31 13.00 -23.07
CA LYS A 317 -18.35 11.75 -23.83
C LYS A 317 -19.73 11.48 -24.45
N LYS A 318 -20.82 11.82 -23.76
CA LYS A 318 -22.20 11.53 -24.21
C LYS A 318 -22.71 12.54 -25.23
N THR A 319 -22.37 13.81 -25.08
CA THR A 319 -22.92 14.89 -25.91
C THR A 319 -21.88 15.36 -26.92
N LYS A 320 -22.14 15.11 -28.20
CA LYS A 320 -21.30 15.61 -29.29
C LYS A 320 -21.20 17.15 -29.22
N GLY A 321 -20.01 17.69 -29.47
CA GLY A 321 -19.80 19.13 -29.52
C GLY A 321 -19.49 19.82 -28.18
N LEU A 322 -19.46 19.12 -27.04
CA LEU A 322 -19.03 19.69 -25.74
C LEU A 322 -17.52 19.66 -25.52
N GLY A 323 -16.78 18.79 -26.21
CA GLY A 323 -15.33 18.67 -26.11
C GLY A 323 -14.58 19.48 -27.18
N GLY A 324 -13.35 19.86 -26.88
CA GLY A 324 -12.44 20.50 -27.85
C GLY A 324 -11.81 21.81 -27.36
N LYS A 325 -10.98 22.43 -28.21
CA LYS A 325 -10.38 23.75 -27.97
C LYS A 325 -11.52 24.79 -27.82
N GLY A 326 -11.43 25.65 -26.80
CA GLY A 326 -12.50 26.60 -26.45
C GLY A 326 -13.71 25.99 -25.74
N LYS A 327 -13.68 24.69 -25.39
CA LYS A 327 -14.77 23.97 -24.70
C LYS A 327 -14.24 23.12 -23.54
N LEU A 328 -14.88 21.98 -23.23
CA LEU A 328 -14.41 21.05 -22.19
C LEU A 328 -13.17 20.28 -22.65
N THR A 329 -12.01 20.72 -22.19
CA THR A 329 -10.74 19.95 -22.23
C THR A 329 -10.50 19.26 -20.89
N ASP A 330 -9.72 18.17 -20.86
CA ASP A 330 -9.43 17.49 -19.57
C ASP A 330 -8.66 18.38 -18.60
N LYS A 331 -7.80 19.27 -19.13
CA LYS A 331 -7.10 20.29 -18.33
C LYS A 331 -8.09 21.31 -17.74
N PHE A 332 -9.09 21.73 -18.49
CA PHE A 332 -10.11 22.64 -17.99
C PHE A 332 -11.01 21.96 -16.95
N ILE A 333 -11.42 20.72 -17.19
CA ILE A 333 -12.16 19.92 -16.19
C ILE A 333 -11.35 19.75 -14.90
N ASP A 334 -10.04 19.49 -14.98
CA ASP A 334 -9.16 19.43 -13.81
C ASP A 334 -9.14 20.77 -13.02
N LYS A 335 -9.18 21.92 -13.72
CA LYS A 335 -9.29 23.25 -13.07
C LYS A 335 -10.63 23.42 -12.36
N LEU A 336 -11.74 23.05 -13.00
CA LEU A 336 -13.08 23.10 -12.42
C LEU A 336 -13.17 22.24 -11.16
N GLN A 337 -12.67 21.00 -11.22
CA GLN A 337 -12.54 20.16 -10.04
C GLN A 337 -11.77 20.88 -8.92
N ASN A 338 -10.64 21.53 -9.23
CA ASN A 338 -9.86 22.25 -8.24
C ASN A 338 -10.60 23.44 -7.61
N TYR A 339 -11.34 24.24 -8.41
CA TYR A 339 -12.13 25.36 -7.90
C TYR A 339 -13.22 24.90 -6.94
N TYR A 340 -13.99 23.89 -7.33
CA TYR A 340 -14.99 23.29 -6.42
C TYR A 340 -14.33 22.80 -5.13
N GLY A 341 -13.20 22.10 -5.23
CA GLY A 341 -12.47 21.61 -4.07
C GLY A 341 -11.95 22.71 -3.14
N ILE A 342 -11.55 23.87 -3.68
CA ILE A 342 -11.17 25.04 -2.88
C ILE A 342 -12.41 25.59 -2.17
N ALA A 343 -13.52 25.77 -2.89
CA ALA A 343 -14.76 26.31 -2.32
C ALA A 343 -15.24 25.50 -1.11
N ILE A 344 -15.29 24.16 -1.21
CA ILE A 344 -15.71 23.34 -0.08
C ILE A 344 -14.67 23.34 1.06
N ARG A 345 -13.36 23.29 0.77
CA ARG A 345 -12.31 23.22 1.82
C ARG A 345 -12.15 24.52 2.60
N SER A 346 -12.21 25.65 1.92
CA SER A 346 -12.06 26.97 2.56
C SER A 346 -13.27 27.35 3.43
N ASN A 347 -14.37 26.62 3.30
CA ASN A 347 -15.62 26.88 4.02
C ASN A 347 -16.06 25.67 4.87
N ALA A 348 -15.11 24.83 5.28
CA ALA A 348 -15.36 23.76 6.26
C ALA A 348 -16.04 24.32 7.52
N GLY A 349 -16.97 23.55 8.10
CA GLY A 349 -17.74 23.97 9.28
C GLY A 349 -18.99 24.82 9.02
N SER A 350 -19.26 25.30 7.80
CA SER A 350 -20.50 26.05 7.50
C SER A 350 -21.14 25.64 6.17
N ILE A 351 -22.35 25.10 6.24
CA ILE A 351 -23.13 24.68 5.05
C ILE A 351 -23.40 25.88 4.16
N GLU A 352 -23.89 26.98 4.73
CA GLU A 352 -24.27 28.19 4.00
C GLU A 352 -23.06 28.77 3.24
N LYS A 353 -21.91 28.90 3.92
CA LYS A 353 -20.68 29.37 3.28
C LYS A 353 -20.19 28.41 2.19
N MET A 354 -20.30 27.09 2.38
CA MET A 354 -19.98 26.12 1.33
C MET A 354 -20.88 26.30 0.11
N GLN A 355 -22.21 26.42 0.31
CA GLN A 355 -23.17 26.57 -0.78
C GLN A 355 -22.90 27.86 -1.57
N SER A 356 -22.77 28.99 -0.88
CA SER A 356 -22.45 30.27 -1.49
C SER A 356 -21.14 30.22 -2.27
N ALA A 357 -20.09 29.62 -1.70
CA ALA A 357 -18.80 29.50 -2.37
C ALA A 357 -18.83 28.55 -3.58
N VAL A 358 -19.59 27.46 -3.53
CA VAL A 358 -19.77 26.55 -4.68
C VAL A 358 -20.53 27.25 -5.80
N ILE A 359 -21.59 27.99 -5.48
CA ILE A 359 -22.36 28.79 -6.44
C ILE A 359 -21.45 29.85 -7.07
N ALA A 360 -20.72 30.62 -6.27
CA ALA A 360 -19.77 31.61 -6.75
C ALA A 360 -18.70 30.97 -7.65
N ALA A 361 -18.10 29.85 -7.24
CA ALA A 361 -17.13 29.12 -8.04
C ALA A 361 -17.69 28.63 -9.38
N SER A 362 -19.00 28.37 -9.47
CA SER A 362 -19.66 28.02 -10.74
C SER A 362 -19.72 29.21 -11.70
N PHE A 363 -19.95 30.42 -11.19
CA PHE A 363 -19.94 31.66 -11.98
C PHE A 363 -18.51 32.08 -12.36
N THR A 364 -17.57 32.05 -11.42
CA THR A 364 -16.16 32.34 -11.70
C THR A 364 -15.57 31.33 -12.69
N ALA A 365 -15.94 30.06 -12.63
CA ALA A 365 -15.56 29.05 -13.61
C ALA A 365 -16.02 29.36 -15.03
N VAL A 366 -17.17 30.03 -15.16
CA VAL A 366 -17.78 30.44 -16.41
C VAL A 366 -17.16 31.73 -16.94
N LEU A 367 -16.87 32.69 -16.06
CA LEU A 367 -16.29 34.01 -16.39
C LEU A 367 -14.76 33.99 -16.59
N ALA A 368 -14.01 33.13 -15.89
CA ALA A 368 -12.54 33.07 -15.96
C ALA A 368 -11.96 32.53 -17.29
N ILE A 369 -12.76 32.45 -18.35
CA ILE A 369 -12.33 32.19 -19.74
C ILE A 369 -12.39 33.46 -20.60
N GLU A 370 -12.94 34.56 -20.08
CA GLU A 370 -12.91 35.87 -20.76
C GLU A 370 -11.59 36.61 -20.57
N THR A 371 -10.88 36.42 -19.45
CA THR A 371 -9.56 37.01 -19.20
C THR A 371 -8.43 36.01 -19.41
N SER A 372 -7.94 35.93 -20.65
CA SER A 372 -6.52 35.64 -20.87
C SER A 372 -5.72 36.78 -20.22
N CYS A 373 -4.81 36.46 -19.29
CA CYS A 373 -3.95 37.36 -18.52
C CYS A 373 -4.57 37.94 -17.23
N MET A 374 -4.26 37.32 -16.09
CA MET A 374 -3.55 38.01 -14.99
C MET A 374 -3.11 37.04 -13.89
N GLY A 375 -1.98 37.37 -13.27
CA GLY A 375 -1.36 36.58 -12.21
C GLY A 375 -2.24 36.46 -10.96
N SER A 376 -1.99 35.38 -10.22
CA SER A 376 -2.27 35.26 -8.77
C SER A 376 -3.55 35.93 -8.28
N VAL A 377 -4.70 35.29 -8.48
CA VAL A 377 -5.85 35.53 -7.60
C VAL A 377 -5.50 34.91 -6.24
N GLN A 378 -5.16 35.76 -5.27
CA GLN A 378 -5.08 35.38 -3.86
C GLN A 378 -6.48 35.04 -3.37
N MET A 379 -6.86 33.77 -3.50
CA MET A 379 -8.08 33.24 -2.89
C MET A 379 -7.82 33.06 -1.39
N GLY A 380 -7.92 34.14 -0.64
CA GLY A 380 -7.50 34.18 0.76
C GLY A 380 -7.84 35.47 1.48
N LYS A 381 -9.03 36.02 1.22
CA LYS A 381 -9.77 36.98 2.05
C LYS A 381 -10.95 37.45 1.21
N THR A 382 -12.17 37.16 1.64
CA THR A 382 -13.29 38.13 1.65
C THR A 382 -14.54 37.48 2.24
N VAL A 383 -14.86 37.94 3.44
CA VAL A 383 -16.23 38.15 3.88
C VAL A 383 -16.78 39.33 3.07
N GLY A 384 -18.01 39.22 2.56
CA GLY A 384 -18.80 40.35 2.06
C GLY A 384 -18.28 41.08 0.81
N VAL A 385 -18.28 40.45 -0.36
CA VAL A 385 -18.19 41.19 -1.63
C VAL A 385 -19.60 41.35 -2.18
N ASP A 386 -20.03 42.59 -2.33
CA ASP A 386 -21.26 42.96 -3.02
C ASP A 386 -21.11 42.64 -4.52
N ILE A 387 -22.14 42.04 -5.10
CA ILE A 387 -22.13 41.49 -6.46
C ILE A 387 -21.95 42.61 -7.52
N SER A 388 -22.18 43.87 -7.11
CA SER A 388 -22.02 45.10 -7.88
C SER A 388 -20.55 45.48 -8.19
N GLU A 389 -19.57 45.05 -7.39
CA GLU A 389 -18.14 45.39 -7.58
C GLU A 389 -17.40 44.53 -8.63
N LEU A 390 -18.09 43.56 -9.26
CA LEU A 390 -17.51 42.66 -10.27
C LEU A 390 -17.60 43.17 -11.71
N TYR A 391 -18.09 44.40 -11.95
CA TYR A 391 -18.12 45.00 -13.29
C TYR A 391 -16.90 45.90 -13.53
N PRO A 392 -16.07 45.63 -14.56
CA PRO A 392 -14.92 46.45 -14.84
C PRO A 392 -15.35 47.82 -15.40
N THR A 393 -14.73 48.88 -14.91
CA THR A 393 -14.80 50.23 -15.49
C THR A 393 -14.31 50.18 -16.94
N LYS A 394 -15.03 50.91 -17.80
CA LYS A 394 -14.66 51.14 -19.20
C LYS A 394 -13.27 51.76 -19.22
N ASP A 395 -12.28 50.99 -19.65
CA ASP A 395 -11.15 51.42 -20.47
C ASP A 395 -10.03 50.39 -20.38
N ASN A 396 -10.16 49.36 -21.21
CA ASN A 396 -9.06 48.61 -21.82
C ASN A 396 -9.70 47.75 -22.92
N ILE A 397 -9.23 47.88 -24.16
CA ILE A 397 -9.74 47.11 -25.30
C ILE A 397 -9.28 45.66 -25.13
N TRP A 398 -10.07 44.87 -24.40
CA TRP A 398 -9.90 43.43 -24.29
C TRP A 398 -10.25 42.81 -25.64
N LYS A 399 -9.34 42.03 -26.24
CA LYS A 399 -9.72 41.06 -27.26
C LYS A 399 -10.72 40.10 -26.62
N LYS A 400 -12.02 40.30 -26.86
CA LYS A 400 -13.10 39.41 -26.43
C LYS A 400 -12.78 38.00 -26.93
N SER A 401 -12.27 37.16 -26.05
CA SER A 401 -12.36 35.71 -26.24
C SER A 401 -13.85 35.39 -26.41
N PRO A 402 -14.27 34.54 -27.36
CA PRO A 402 -15.69 34.28 -27.66
C PRO A 402 -16.49 33.61 -26.53
N GLY A 403 -15.99 33.63 -25.29
CA GLY A 403 -16.60 33.00 -24.12
C GLY A 403 -16.62 31.48 -24.23
N LEU A 404 -17.10 30.82 -23.18
CA LEU A 404 -17.52 29.43 -23.30
C LEU A 404 -18.85 29.37 -24.06
N PRO A 405 -19.08 28.37 -24.93
CA PRO A 405 -20.40 28.17 -25.50
C PRO A 405 -21.46 27.98 -24.40
N ASN A 406 -22.65 28.57 -24.58
CA ASN A 406 -23.78 28.44 -23.63
C ASN A 406 -24.09 26.99 -23.26
N SER A 407 -23.95 26.06 -24.21
CA SER A 407 -24.12 24.62 -23.98
C SER A 407 -23.12 24.04 -22.97
N VAL A 408 -21.89 24.55 -22.93
CA VAL A 408 -20.87 24.16 -21.96
C VAL A 408 -21.12 24.82 -20.60
N MET A 409 -21.43 26.12 -20.58
CA MET A 409 -21.75 26.86 -19.35
C MET A 409 -22.92 26.23 -18.61
N LYS A 410 -23.99 25.85 -19.33
CA LYS A 410 -25.16 25.17 -18.77
C LYS A 410 -24.76 23.88 -18.06
N VAL A 411 -23.93 23.04 -18.69
CA VAL A 411 -23.48 21.76 -18.13
C VAL A 411 -22.61 21.96 -16.88
N ILE A 412 -21.73 22.97 -16.88
CA ILE A 412 -20.91 23.31 -15.70
C ILE A 412 -21.80 23.77 -14.55
N LYS A 413 -22.71 24.72 -14.80
CA LYS A 413 -23.64 25.26 -13.80
C LYS A 413 -24.51 24.16 -13.19
N VAL A 414 -25.14 23.33 -14.02
CA VAL A 414 -25.93 22.17 -13.57
C VAL A 414 -25.10 21.23 -12.70
N THR A 415 -23.88 20.89 -13.13
CA THR A 415 -23.01 19.99 -12.35
C THR A 415 -22.68 20.56 -10.97
N TYR A 416 -22.39 21.86 -10.88
CA TYR A 416 -22.06 22.51 -9.60
C TYR A 416 -23.28 22.62 -8.69
N LEU A 417 -24.44 23.01 -9.22
CA LEU A 417 -25.68 23.15 -8.46
C LEU A 417 -26.16 21.80 -7.91
N GLU A 418 -26.10 20.74 -8.71
CA GLU A 418 -26.41 19.37 -8.23
C GLU A 418 -25.41 18.88 -7.16
N LEU A 419 -24.19 19.41 -7.13
CA LEU A 419 -23.17 19.12 -6.11
C LEU A 419 -23.17 20.17 -5.00
N CYS A 420 -24.09 21.13 -5.02
CA CYS A 420 -24.37 22.11 -3.96
C CYS A 420 -25.49 21.60 -3.01
N ASP A 421 -25.88 20.34 -3.16
CA ASP A 421 -26.89 19.68 -2.35
C ASP A 421 -26.54 19.74 -0.85
N LYS A 422 -27.52 20.14 -0.03
CA LYS A 422 -27.36 20.35 1.42
C LYS A 422 -26.95 19.06 2.12
N ASN A 423 -27.54 17.92 1.73
CA ASN A 423 -27.27 16.63 2.35
C ASN A 423 -25.85 16.13 2.04
N LEU A 424 -25.38 16.35 0.82
CA LEU A 424 -24.00 16.07 0.42
C LEU A 424 -23.00 16.94 1.17
N LEU A 425 -23.23 18.25 1.23
CA LEU A 425 -22.31 19.19 1.88
C LEU A 425 -22.27 19.01 3.40
N LYS A 426 -23.38 18.65 4.05
CA LYS A 426 -23.42 18.29 5.47
C LYS A 426 -22.43 17.16 5.80
N LYS A 427 -22.28 16.18 4.90
CA LYS A 427 -21.31 15.06 5.03
C LYS A 427 -19.86 15.47 4.81
N CYS A 428 -19.58 16.72 4.44
CA CYS A 428 -18.24 17.25 4.17
C CYS A 428 -17.79 18.33 5.17
N LEU A 429 -18.64 18.72 6.12
CA LEU A 429 -18.37 19.82 7.07
C LEU A 429 -17.07 19.63 7.84
N HIS A 430 -16.68 18.39 8.10
CA HIS A 430 -15.49 17.99 8.84
C HIS A 430 -14.15 18.35 8.17
N GLY A 431 -14.10 18.64 6.87
CA GLY A 431 -12.84 19.04 6.22
C GLY A 431 -11.88 17.90 5.82
N MET A 432 -12.20 16.64 6.14
CA MET A 432 -11.30 15.49 6.12
C MET A 432 -11.19 14.80 4.75
N THR A 433 -10.10 14.05 4.60
CA THR A 433 -9.76 13.29 3.38
C THR A 433 -9.28 11.88 3.72
N GLN A 434 -9.29 10.98 2.74
CA GLN A 434 -8.83 9.60 2.89
C GLN A 434 -7.39 9.39 2.37
N ASN A 435 -6.53 10.41 2.42
CA ASN A 435 -5.16 10.32 1.92
C ASN A 435 -4.33 9.23 2.63
N ASN A 436 -4.68 8.93 3.89
CA ASN A 436 -4.01 7.88 4.66
C ASN A 436 -4.23 6.49 4.06
N ASN A 437 -5.40 6.21 3.47
CA ASN A 437 -5.66 4.95 2.78
C ASN A 437 -4.75 4.79 1.55
N GLU A 438 -4.63 5.84 0.73
CA GLU A 438 -3.71 5.82 -0.42
C GLU A 438 -2.24 5.64 0.02
N SER A 439 -1.86 6.24 1.16
CA SER A 439 -0.53 6.08 1.74
C SER A 439 -0.28 4.67 2.28
N PHE A 440 -1.23 4.08 3.00
CA PHE A 440 -1.12 2.71 3.50
C PHE A 440 -1.05 1.72 2.35
N ASN A 441 -1.92 1.86 1.35
CA ASN A 441 -1.91 1.04 0.15
C ASN A 441 -0.53 1.06 -0.54
N ASN A 442 0.14 2.21 -0.57
CA ASN A 442 1.49 2.30 -1.12
C ASN A 442 2.50 1.49 -0.29
N VAL A 443 2.45 1.57 1.04
CA VAL A 443 3.32 0.76 1.92
C VAL A 443 3.06 -0.73 1.72
N LEU A 444 1.79 -1.13 1.75
CA LEU A 444 1.36 -2.52 1.56
C LEU A 444 1.89 -3.12 0.26
N TRP A 445 1.70 -2.42 -0.86
CA TRP A 445 2.08 -2.93 -2.17
C TRP A 445 3.56 -2.72 -2.51
N THR A 446 4.30 -1.97 -1.70
CA THR A 446 5.77 -1.97 -1.74
C THR A 446 6.33 -3.28 -1.16
N ILE A 447 5.74 -3.76 -0.05
CA ILE A 447 6.10 -5.02 0.61
C ILE A 447 5.53 -6.23 -0.15
N LEU A 448 4.39 -6.05 -0.81
CA LEU A 448 3.71 -7.09 -1.60
C LEU A 448 3.51 -6.58 -3.03
N PRO A 449 4.54 -6.59 -3.89
CA PRO A 449 4.43 -6.08 -5.25
C PRO A 449 3.24 -6.65 -6.02
N LYS A 450 2.47 -5.78 -6.68
CA LYS A 450 1.24 -6.16 -7.41
C LYS A 450 1.49 -7.08 -8.60
N GLU A 451 2.72 -7.02 -9.11
CA GLU A 451 3.20 -7.78 -10.26
C GLU A 451 3.46 -9.25 -9.91
N THR A 452 3.67 -9.54 -8.62
CA THR A 452 4.01 -10.89 -8.15
C THR A 452 2.87 -11.47 -7.33
N PHE A 453 2.30 -12.58 -7.77
CA PHE A 453 1.33 -13.30 -6.96
C PHE A 453 1.99 -13.88 -5.70
N VAL A 454 1.28 -13.79 -4.57
CA VAL A 454 1.73 -14.34 -3.29
C VAL A 454 0.67 -15.24 -2.67
N GLN A 455 1.10 -16.28 -1.97
CA GLN A 455 0.21 -17.18 -1.24
C GLN A 455 -0.26 -16.56 0.07
N GLN A 456 -1.33 -17.12 0.64
CA GLN A 456 -1.98 -16.67 1.88
C GLN A 456 -1.01 -16.28 2.98
N LYS A 457 -0.12 -17.17 3.43
CA LYS A 457 0.80 -16.86 4.54
C LYS A 457 1.73 -15.68 4.26
N THR A 458 2.20 -15.52 3.01
CA THR A 458 3.03 -14.38 2.61
C THR A 458 2.20 -13.10 2.52
N LEU A 459 0.94 -13.19 2.04
CA LEU A 459 0.00 -12.07 2.02
C LEU A 459 -0.22 -11.54 3.44
N PHE A 460 -0.54 -12.43 4.39
CA PHE A 460 -0.74 -12.06 5.80
C PHE A 460 0.52 -11.45 6.41
N LEU A 461 1.68 -12.08 6.22
CA LEU A 461 2.96 -11.58 6.73
C LEU A 461 3.24 -10.15 6.22
N GLY A 462 3.18 -9.94 4.91
CA GLY A 462 3.45 -8.62 4.33
C GLY A 462 2.43 -7.56 4.73
N SER A 463 1.15 -7.94 4.83
CA SER A 463 0.08 -7.07 5.31
C SER A 463 0.31 -6.59 6.74
N TYR A 464 0.71 -7.47 7.65
CA TYR A 464 0.98 -7.09 9.04
C TYR A 464 2.27 -6.26 9.19
N ILE A 465 3.32 -6.57 8.41
CA ILE A 465 4.52 -5.70 8.34
C ILE A 465 4.12 -4.29 7.86
N ALA A 466 3.23 -4.19 6.88
CA ALA A 466 2.77 -2.91 6.35
C ALA A 466 2.06 -2.06 7.42
N VAL A 467 1.24 -2.69 8.28
CA VAL A 467 0.58 -2.00 9.40
C VAL A 467 1.62 -1.43 10.36
N LEU A 468 2.59 -2.24 10.79
CA LEU A 468 3.65 -1.81 11.72
C LEU A 468 4.44 -0.61 11.15
N LEU A 469 4.87 -0.69 9.89
CA LEU A 469 5.60 0.38 9.22
C LEU A 469 4.75 1.64 9.00
N PHE A 470 3.45 1.48 8.80
CA PHE A 470 2.53 2.59 8.60
C PHE A 470 2.25 3.32 9.91
N ASN A 471 1.90 2.59 10.97
CA ASN A 471 1.53 3.15 12.28
C ASN A 471 2.73 3.67 13.08
N SER A 472 3.87 2.99 13.01
CA SER A 472 4.98 3.18 13.95
C SER A 472 6.37 3.25 13.28
N GLY A 473 6.43 3.29 11.96
CA GLY A 473 7.71 3.36 11.23
C GLY A 473 8.55 2.10 11.43
N TYR A 474 9.86 2.21 11.21
CA TYR A 474 10.79 1.10 11.38
C TYR A 474 10.97 0.70 12.85
N LEU A 475 10.79 1.63 13.79
CA LEU A 475 10.77 1.30 15.22
C LEU A 475 9.60 0.38 15.59
N GLY A 476 8.50 0.41 14.84
CA GLY A 476 7.39 -0.54 14.98
C GLY A 476 7.76 -2.00 14.72
N LEU A 477 8.94 -2.27 14.14
CA LEU A 477 9.43 -3.64 13.90
C LEU A 477 10.17 -4.23 15.10
N LEU A 478 10.61 -3.43 16.07
CA LEU A 478 11.39 -3.90 17.22
C LEU A 478 10.68 -4.96 18.08
N PRO A 479 9.35 -4.90 18.31
CA PRO A 479 8.64 -5.96 19.04
C PRO A 479 8.77 -7.36 18.40
N ILE A 480 8.99 -7.43 17.08
CA ILE A 480 9.23 -8.72 16.38
C ILE A 480 10.53 -9.34 16.86
N PHE A 481 11.60 -8.55 17.02
CA PHE A 481 12.88 -9.02 17.52
C PHE A 481 12.77 -9.53 18.95
N ASN A 482 12.06 -8.80 19.81
CA ASN A 482 11.80 -9.20 21.19
C ASN A 482 11.01 -10.52 21.25
N TYR A 483 9.94 -10.65 20.46
CA TYR A 483 9.14 -11.87 20.40
C TYR A 483 9.98 -13.08 19.94
N LEU A 484 10.84 -12.88 18.95
CA LEU A 484 11.69 -13.92 18.40
C LEU A 484 12.94 -14.20 19.25
N LYS A 485 13.16 -13.43 20.33
CA LYS A 485 14.39 -13.42 21.12
C LYS A 485 15.61 -13.25 20.22
N ILE A 486 15.63 -12.15 19.48
CA ILE A 486 16.77 -11.77 18.63
C ILE A 486 17.33 -10.48 19.21
N PRO A 487 18.60 -10.45 19.62
CA PRO A 487 19.22 -9.24 20.15
C PRO A 487 19.19 -8.11 19.13
N ILE A 488 18.72 -6.94 19.57
CA ILE A 488 18.74 -5.73 18.75
C ILE A 488 20.10 -5.05 18.97
N VAL A 489 20.97 -5.12 17.96
CA VAL A 489 22.25 -4.42 18.02
C VAL A 489 22.05 -2.90 17.90
N PRO A 490 22.83 -2.07 18.61
CA PRO A 490 22.69 -0.61 18.60
C PRO A 490 22.73 0.01 17.20
N LEU A 491 23.48 -0.59 16.28
CA LEU A 491 23.56 -0.15 14.90
C LEU A 491 22.21 -0.24 14.17
N THR A 492 21.48 -1.35 14.36
CA THR A 492 20.14 -1.55 13.76
C THR A 492 19.18 -0.50 14.28
N LEU A 493 19.16 -0.28 15.60
CA LEU A 493 18.32 0.75 16.23
C LEU A 493 18.63 2.14 15.66
N LYS A 494 19.91 2.53 15.63
CA LYS A 494 20.35 3.83 15.08
C LYS A 494 19.94 4.01 13.63
N LYS A 495 20.05 2.96 12.80
CA LYS A 495 19.65 3.02 11.38
C LYS A 495 18.13 3.11 11.23
N TYR A 496 17.34 2.35 12.00
CA TYR A 496 15.89 2.45 11.97
C TYR A 496 15.40 3.85 12.37
N MET A 497 15.95 4.42 13.45
CA MET A 497 15.69 5.81 13.84
C MET A 497 16.07 6.79 12.73
N GLY A 498 17.20 6.57 12.05
CA GLY A 498 17.66 7.40 10.93
C GLY A 498 16.67 7.39 9.76
N ILE A 499 16.17 6.20 9.38
CA ILE A 499 15.18 6.05 8.30
C ILE A 499 13.89 6.79 8.64
N ASP A 500 13.39 6.63 9.87
CA ASP A 500 12.16 7.30 10.30
C ASP A 500 12.35 8.83 10.36
N LYS A 501 13.50 9.32 10.85
CA LYS A 501 13.86 10.75 10.82
C LYS A 501 13.87 11.29 9.38
N GLU A 502 14.49 10.59 8.44
CA GLU A 502 14.52 10.99 7.03
C GLU A 502 13.11 11.03 6.43
N ARG A 503 12.27 10.05 6.74
CA ARG A 503 10.87 10.01 6.31
C ARG A 503 10.10 11.24 6.80
N VAL A 504 10.26 11.62 8.07
CA VAL A 504 9.65 12.84 8.63
C VAL A 504 10.14 14.09 7.92
N MET A 505 11.46 14.24 7.73
CA MET A 505 12.04 15.39 7.01
C MET A 505 11.51 15.48 5.57
N LYS A 506 11.47 14.36 4.85
CA LYS A 506 10.95 14.29 3.47
C LYS A 506 9.46 14.65 3.41
N SER A 507 8.67 14.20 4.40
CA SER A 507 7.25 14.56 4.51
C SER A 507 7.07 16.06 4.71
N LYS A 508 7.78 16.66 5.68
CA LYS A 508 7.78 18.12 5.94
C LYS A 508 8.17 18.91 4.68
N ARG A 509 9.24 18.49 3.99
CA ARG A 509 9.68 19.11 2.72
C ARG A 509 8.60 19.01 1.64
N GLN A 510 7.91 17.87 1.53
CA GLN A 510 6.83 17.68 0.56
C GLN A 510 5.56 18.47 0.89
N SER A 511 5.31 18.79 2.16
CA SER A 511 4.17 19.62 2.55
C SER A 511 4.33 21.11 2.23
N LEU A 512 5.57 21.57 1.99
CA LEU A 512 5.85 22.97 1.64
C LEU A 512 5.08 23.43 0.39
N PRO A 513 4.55 24.68 0.38
CA PRO A 513 3.82 25.22 -0.77
C PRO A 513 4.63 25.21 -2.07
N SER A 514 5.91 25.57 -1.99
CA SER A 514 6.85 25.57 -3.12
C SER A 514 7.00 24.17 -3.74
N THR A 515 7.20 23.14 -2.92
CA THR A 515 7.29 21.74 -3.37
C THR A 515 5.97 21.25 -3.96
N LYS A 516 4.83 21.61 -3.36
CA LYS A 516 3.50 21.29 -3.91
C LYS A 516 3.30 21.95 -5.29
N LEU A 517 3.68 23.21 -5.45
CA LEU A 517 3.57 23.94 -6.72
C LEU A 517 4.48 23.32 -7.80
N SER A 518 5.73 23.02 -7.45
CA SER A 518 6.69 22.37 -8.35
C SER A 518 6.18 21.02 -8.84
N ARG A 519 5.64 20.18 -7.93
CA ARG A 519 5.01 18.90 -8.31
C ARG A 519 3.81 19.09 -9.24
N LYS A 520 2.96 20.11 -9.01
CA LYS A 520 1.84 20.43 -9.92
C LYS A 520 2.36 20.80 -11.32
N LYS A 521 3.40 21.64 -11.42
CA LYS A 521 4.05 22.02 -12.69
C LYS A 521 4.62 20.80 -13.42
N GLN A 522 5.35 19.92 -12.72
CA GLN A 522 5.92 18.71 -13.32
C GLN A 522 4.83 17.72 -13.79
N LYS A 523 3.77 17.51 -13.00
CA LYS A 523 2.64 16.67 -13.42
C LYS A 523 1.95 17.22 -14.67
N ALA A 524 1.77 18.54 -14.74
CA ALA A 524 1.21 19.20 -15.93
C ALA A 524 2.09 18.97 -17.17
N LYS A 525 3.41 19.08 -17.05
CA LYS A 525 4.37 18.77 -18.14
C LYS A 525 4.28 17.31 -18.60
N LYS A 526 4.18 16.34 -17.68
CA LYS A 526 4.04 14.92 -18.04
C LYS A 526 2.73 14.62 -18.77
N LYS A 527 1.62 15.25 -18.38
CA LYS A 527 0.33 15.07 -19.07
C LYS A 527 0.33 15.63 -20.50
N ILE A 528 1.13 16.66 -20.78
CA ILE A 528 1.27 17.24 -22.14
C ILE A 528 2.01 16.28 -23.08
N LYS A 529 2.93 15.44 -22.59
CA LYS A 529 3.67 14.49 -23.42
C LYS A 529 2.88 13.24 -23.83
N ILE A 530 1.69 13.02 -23.24
CA ILE A 530 0.87 11.81 -23.44
C ILE A 530 -0.44 12.15 -24.17
N SER A 531 -0.75 13.43 -24.35
CA SER A 531 -1.87 13.95 -25.15
C SER A 531 -1.39 14.45 -26.49
#